data_AF-A0A7Y3CKB5-F1
#
_entry.id   AF-A0A7Y3CKB5-F1
#
_cell.length_a   1.000
_cell.length_b   1.000
_cell.length_c   1.000
_cell.angle_alpha   90.00
_cell.angle_beta   90.00
_cell.angle_gamma   90.00
#
_symmetry.space_group_name_H-M   'P 1'
#
loop_
_entity.id
_entity.type
_entity.pdbx_description
1 polymer ?
#
loop_
_entity_poly.entity_id
_entity_poly.type
_entity_poly.pdbx_seq_one_letter_code
_entity_poly.pdbx_strand_id
1 'polypeptide(L)' 'MKRACVILTLCIVLAIAGPVAAKTQFVSLGTGGTGGIYYPYGGGVAEIWSKYVKDVKAVAEVTGASVENVK' A
#
# COMPACT_ATOMS: atom_id res chain seq x y z
N MET A 1 -18.26 -36.73 -25.61
CA MET A 1 -16.85 -36.61 -25.19
C MET A 1 -16.35 -35.17 -25.14
N LYS A 2 -16.46 -34.38 -26.23
CA LYS A 2 -15.97 -32.99 -26.30
C LYS A 2 -16.57 -32.06 -25.21
N ARG A 3 -17.89 -32.16 -24.96
CA ARG A 3 -18.59 -31.38 -23.92
C ARG A 3 -18.15 -31.73 -22.49
N ALA A 4 -17.85 -33.00 -22.22
CA ALA A 4 -17.39 -33.45 -20.90
C ALA A 4 -15.96 -32.96 -20.61
N CYS A 5 -15.08 -32.95 -21.61
CA CYS A 5 -13.76 -32.33 -21.46
C CYS A 5 -13.86 -30.84 -21.14
N VAL A 6 -14.69 -30.08 -21.86
CA VAL A 6 -14.86 -28.63 -21.63
C VAL A 6 -15.34 -28.33 -20.21
N ILE A 7 -16.31 -29.10 -19.70
CA ILE A 7 -16.83 -28.93 -18.33
C ILE A 7 -15.73 -29.24 -17.31
N LEU A 8 -14.98 -30.33 -17.50
CA LEU A 8 -13.89 -30.71 -16.60
C LEU A 8 -12.77 -29.66 -16.59
N THR A 9 -12.40 -29.11 -17.74
CA THR A 9 -11.39 -28.04 -17.84
C THR A 9 -11.85 -26.77 -17.12
N LEU A 10 -13.13 -26.38 -17.28
CA LEU A 10 -13.68 -25.21 -16.60
C LEU A 10 -13.73 -25.38 -15.08
N CYS A 11 -14.12 -26.56 -14.60
CA CYS A 11 -14.12 -26.88 -13.17
C CYS A 11 -12.70 -26.83 -12.56
N ILE A 12 -11.70 -27.32 -13.29
CA ILE A 12 -10.30 -27.23 -12.86
C ILE A 12 -9.89 -25.76 -12.77
N VAL A 13 -10.14 -24.94 -13.80
CA VAL A 13 -9.78 -23.50 -13.80
C VAL A 13 -10.40 -22.75 -12.63
N LEU A 14 -11.66 -23.04 -12.30
CA LEU A 14 -12.34 -22.42 -11.15
C LEU A 14 -11.79 -22.90 -9.81
N ALA A 15 -11.29 -24.14 -9.71
CA ALA A 15 -10.71 -24.69 -8.48
C ALA A 15 -9.31 -24.11 -8.17
N ILE A 16 -8.56 -23.67 -9.19
CA ILE A 16 -7.25 -23.00 -9.03
C ILE A 16 -7.35 -21.46 -8.95
N ALA A 17 -8.51 -20.89 -9.27
CA ALA A 17 -8.75 -19.46 -9.13
C ALA A 17 -8.96 -19.10 -7.64
N GLY A 18 -7.87 -18.86 -6.93
CA GLY A 18 -7.90 -18.30 -5.57
C GLY A 18 -8.39 -16.84 -5.56
N PRO A 19 -8.88 -16.33 -4.41
CA PRO A 19 -9.32 -14.95 -4.30
C PRO A 19 -8.15 -13.98 -4.55
N VAL A 20 -8.32 -13.10 -5.53
CA VAL A 20 -7.46 -11.93 -5.69
C VAL A 20 -7.82 -10.94 -4.59
N ALA A 21 -7.03 -10.92 -3.52
CA ALA A 21 -7.12 -9.88 -2.51
C ALA A 21 -6.53 -8.58 -3.08
N ALA A 22 -7.36 -7.54 -3.22
CA ALA A 22 -6.86 -6.19 -3.45
C ALA A 22 -6.01 -5.78 -2.25
N LYS A 23 -4.68 -5.74 -2.43
CA LYS A 23 -3.72 -5.47 -1.35
C LYS A 23 -3.48 -3.97 -1.23
N THR A 24 -4.14 -3.34 -0.26
CA THR A 24 -3.77 -1.99 0.16
C THR A 24 -2.31 -1.98 0.63
N GLN A 25 -1.50 -1.10 0.05
CA GLN A 25 -0.14 -0.81 0.45
C GLN A 25 -0.16 0.29 1.51
N PHE A 26 0.41 -0.01 2.66
CA PHE A 26 0.61 0.96 3.73
C PHE A 26 2.02 1.56 3.61
N VAL A 27 2.09 2.88 3.54
CA VAL A 27 3.33 3.64 3.32
C VAL A 27 3.58 4.54 4.52
N SER A 28 4.76 4.43 5.11
CA SER A 28 5.23 5.37 6.13
C SER A 28 6.20 6.37 5.51
N LEU A 29 5.92 7.65 5.69
CA LEU A 29 6.76 8.75 5.23
C LEU A 29 7.59 9.24 6.42
N GLY A 30 8.86 8.84 6.48
CA GLY A 30 9.78 9.35 7.49
C GLY A 30 10.00 10.86 7.33
N THR A 31 9.65 11.62 8.35
CA THR A 31 9.79 13.08 8.38
C THR A 31 10.88 13.47 9.36
N GLY A 32 10.63 14.43 10.25
CA GLY A 32 11.47 14.77 11.40
C GLY A 32 10.61 14.97 12.64
N GLY A 33 11.10 15.74 13.61
CA GLY A 33 10.31 16.10 14.79
C GLY A 33 9.00 16.83 14.41
N THR A 34 7.99 16.72 15.29
CA THR A 34 6.66 17.33 15.08
C THR A 34 6.69 18.86 14.94
N GLY A 35 7.71 19.51 15.50
CA GLY A 35 7.96 20.96 15.35
C GLY A 35 8.72 21.35 14.08
N GLY A 36 9.18 20.40 13.28
CA GLY A 36 9.89 20.66 12.02
C GLY A 36 8.94 20.81 10.82
N ILE A 37 9.42 21.42 9.74
CA ILE A 37 8.63 21.68 8.51
C ILE A 37 8.21 20.37 7.83
N TYR A 38 9.05 19.33 7.90
CA TYR A 38 8.80 18.08 7.19
C TYR A 38 7.64 17.27 7.77
N TYR A 39 7.26 17.49 9.03
CA TYR A 39 6.11 16.79 9.62
C TYR A 39 4.76 17.20 8.98
N PRO A 40 4.36 18.49 8.97
CA PRO A 40 3.13 18.92 8.29
C PRO A 40 3.22 18.74 6.77
N TYR A 41 4.39 18.92 6.16
CA TYR A 41 4.60 18.63 4.73
C TYR A 41 4.32 17.15 4.40
N GLY A 42 4.91 16.23 5.18
CA GLY A 42 4.66 14.80 5.04
C GLY A 42 3.19 14.44 5.28
N GLY A 43 2.51 15.13 6.20
CA GLY A 43 1.07 14.99 6.43
C GLY A 43 0.23 15.32 5.19
N GLY A 44 0.54 16.44 4.52
CA GLY A 44 -0.12 16.80 3.26
C GLY A 44 0.14 15.80 2.13
N VAL A 45 1.38 15.30 2.01
CA VAL A 45 1.71 14.24 1.04
C VAL A 45 0.93 12.96 1.35
N ALA A 46 0.89 12.56 2.61
CA ALA A 46 0.17 11.38 3.06
C ALA A 46 -1.34 11.45 2.76
N GLU A 47 -1.95 12.63 2.95
CA GLU A 47 -3.35 12.89 2.62
C GLU A 47 -3.61 12.75 1.11
N ILE A 48 -2.80 13.42 0.29
CA ILE A 48 -2.90 13.38 -1.18
C ILE A 48 -2.74 11.94 -1.67
N TRP A 49 -1.74 11.21 -1.18
CA TRP A 49 -1.50 9.83 -1.62
C TRP A 49 -2.63 8.90 -1.22
N SER A 50 -3.12 9.01 0.02
CA SER A 50 -4.24 8.21 0.52
C SER A 50 -5.56 8.47 -0.21
N LYS A 51 -5.67 9.62 -0.90
CA LYS A 51 -6.86 10.05 -1.65
C LYS A 51 -6.77 9.72 -3.14
N TYR A 52 -5.60 9.89 -3.75
CA TYR A 52 -5.46 9.85 -5.21
C TYR A 52 -4.66 8.66 -5.74
N VAL A 53 -3.88 7.97 -4.88
CA VAL A 53 -3.13 6.79 -5.29
C VAL A 53 -3.96 5.55 -4.96
N LYS A 54 -4.30 4.79 -6.01
CA LYS A 54 -5.09 3.57 -5.88
C LYS A 54 -4.35 2.56 -4.98
N ASP A 55 -5.10 1.91 -4.10
CA ASP A 55 -4.62 0.86 -3.20
C ASP A 55 -3.47 1.32 -2.28
N VAL A 56 -3.34 2.63 -2.00
CA VAL A 56 -2.32 3.17 -1.08
C VAL A 56 -2.97 3.89 0.11
N LYS A 57 -2.40 3.66 1.29
CA LYS A 57 -2.65 4.43 2.51
C LYS A 57 -1.32 4.89 3.07
N ALA A 58 -1.16 6.19 3.22
CA ALA A 58 0.08 6.81 3.66
C ALA A 58 -0.11 7.55 4.99
N VAL A 59 0.97 7.64 5.76
CA VAL A 59 1.05 8.33 7.05
C VAL A 59 2.39 9.06 7.17
N ALA A 60 2.38 10.23 7.79
CA ALA A 60 3.61 10.91 8.20
C ALA A 60 4.12 10.33 9.52
N GLU A 61 5.36 9.84 9.51
CA GLU A 61 6.01 9.25 10.69
C GLU A 61 7.07 10.21 11.23
N VAL A 62 7.03 10.41 12.55
CA VAL A 62 7.99 11.25 13.28
C VAL A 62 9.30 10.48 13.40
N THR A 63 10.41 11.13 13.03
CA THR A 63 11.76 10.54 13.18
C THR A 63 12.71 11.55 13.83
N GLY A 64 13.91 11.09 14.20
CA GLY A 64 14.98 12.00 14.65
C GLY A 64 15.63 12.82 13.51
N ALA A 65 15.40 12.43 12.24
CA ALA A 65 15.94 13.07 11.05
C ALA A 65 17.43 13.47 11.20
N SER A 66 17.81 14.67 10.79
CA SER A 66 19.19 15.16 10.81
C SER A 66 19.77 15.38 12.22
N VAL A 67 18.93 15.40 13.28
CA VAL A 67 19.42 15.53 14.66
C VAL A 67 20.24 14.31 15.06
N GLU A 68 19.91 13.13 14.53
CA GLU A 68 20.63 11.89 14.84
C GLU A 68 22.01 11.84 14.17
N ASN A 69 22.31 12.69 13.17
CA ASN A 69 23.61 12.70 12.50
C ASN A 69 24.74 13.30 13.36
N VAL A 70 24.39 14.06 14.40
CA VAL A 70 25.33 14.81 15.26
C VAL A 70 25.36 14.29 16.69
N LYS A 71 24.82 13.10 16.91
CA LYS A 71 24.70 12.42 18.20
C LYS A 71 25.80 11.40 18.37
#